data_AF-A0AAD5Z2F3-F1
#
_entry.id   AF-A0AAD5Z2F3-F1
#
_cell.length_a   1.000
_cell.length_b   1.000
_cell.length_c   1.000
_cell.angle_alpha   90.00
_cell.angle_beta   90.00
_cell.angle_gamma   90.00
#
_symmetry.space_group_name_H-M   'P 1'
#
loop_
_entity.id
_entity.type
_entity.pdbx_description
1 polymer ?
#
loop_
_entity_poly.entity_id
_entity_poly.type
_entity_poly.pdbx_seq_one_letter_code
_entity_poly.pdbx_strand_id
1 'polypeptide(L)'
;MTTIYTDANATQSLVYFARRNIGASHRLRYPDDPYDRYWRNYTLNTWTNISTTSTFDPDTDFGTPSIVMQTAAITSSIKQPLELSWTLYDYQNKTTVFLVILHYGEIEDISPNDLREFDIFYNGRAVALFTSIVPDKLYPGWATYSSTGYDVHNVSLKATSNSTLPPLLNAFELYVITPATGIPTYSADGDFPTSLDQLSALTYLDVTGNSKISTTLPSGLQKRIQEGKLTFRFGGAPPASSPSNRNDKKKIPVVIIAVVGVVVLLIAAAIVAAVCLKRHNNNQIQLPKPNENTGSSPLTNSYAGNYVYSPEANVSHGNNAAQNYPNISKPNGSGEGMLNFENRQFTYNDLKKITNSFQNNIGTGGFGSVYVGTLENGTQVAVKRRSHSSSQGVKEFLAEAQNLTRVHHKNLVSLIGYCMDEDCMALVYEYMPEGTLQDKLAHNARPLTWKQRVRIAYESALGLEYLHKLCNPPLIHRDVKTSNILLNANLEAKIADFGLSRAFNNDVRSHVSTAIVGTPGYLDPE
;
A
#
# COMPACT_ATOMS: atom_id res chain seq x y z
N MET A 1 -1.46 -6.13 -10.97
CA MET A 1 -2.41 -6.25 -9.86
C MET A 1 -3.67 -5.55 -10.29
N THR A 2 -4.79 -6.26 -10.36
CA THR A 2 -6.12 -5.65 -10.42
C THR A 2 -6.39 -5.04 -9.04
N THR A 3 -6.58 -3.73 -8.97
CA THR A 3 -6.88 -3.04 -7.71
C THR A 3 -8.30 -3.41 -7.30
N ILE A 4 -8.51 -3.75 -6.01
CA ILE A 4 -9.86 -4.05 -5.47
C ILE A 4 -10.78 -2.83 -5.62
N TYR A 5 -10.20 -1.64 -5.55
CA TYR A 5 -10.90 -0.38 -5.75
C TYR A 5 -10.59 0.15 -7.16
N THR A 6 -11.52 0.00 -8.09
CA THR A 6 -11.37 0.47 -9.48
C THR A 6 -11.34 1.98 -9.61
N ASP A 7 -11.88 2.70 -8.62
CA ASP A 7 -11.82 4.15 -8.53
C ASP A 7 -10.38 4.65 -8.30
N ALA A 8 -9.49 3.85 -7.71
CA ALA A 8 -8.07 4.17 -7.67
C ALA A 8 -7.45 3.88 -9.05
N ASN A 9 -7.10 4.93 -9.79
CA ASN A 9 -6.58 4.81 -11.16
C ASN A 9 -5.53 5.88 -11.47
N ALA A 10 -5.08 5.96 -12.73
CA ALA A 10 -4.02 6.89 -13.13
C ALA A 10 -4.34 8.38 -12.87
N THR A 11 -5.61 8.74 -12.73
CA THR A 11 -6.06 10.14 -12.58
C THR A 11 -6.47 10.50 -11.15
N GLN A 12 -6.62 9.53 -10.26
CA GLN A 12 -7.05 9.78 -8.88
C GLN A 12 -6.62 8.66 -7.95
N SER A 13 -6.31 9.03 -6.71
CA SER A 13 -5.96 8.10 -5.64
C SER A 13 -7.05 8.10 -4.57
N LEU A 14 -7.20 6.95 -3.90
CA LEU A 14 -8.09 6.81 -2.76
C LEU A 14 -7.26 6.87 -1.48
N VAL A 15 -7.61 7.82 -0.61
CA VAL A 15 -7.02 7.95 0.72
C VAL A 15 -7.98 7.33 1.72
N TYR A 16 -7.50 6.34 2.48
CA TYR A 16 -8.28 5.72 3.55
C TYR A 16 -8.81 6.77 4.54
N PHE A 17 -10.13 6.77 4.79
CA PHE A 17 -10.75 7.62 5.80
C PHE A 17 -11.36 6.77 6.92
N ALA A 18 -12.21 5.80 6.58
CA ALA A 18 -12.82 4.92 7.56
C ALA A 18 -13.30 3.61 6.94
N ARG A 19 -13.17 2.53 7.69
CA ARG A 19 -13.82 1.25 7.43
C ARG A 19 -14.52 0.78 8.69
N ARG A 20 -15.80 0.41 8.58
CA ARG A 20 -16.65 0.06 9.73
C ARG A 20 -17.39 -1.24 9.49
N ASN A 21 -17.27 -2.16 10.45
CA ASN A 21 -18.09 -3.35 10.55
C ASN A 21 -19.27 -3.06 11.49
N ILE A 22 -20.49 -3.11 10.97
CA ILE A 22 -21.69 -2.72 11.70
C ILE A 22 -22.21 -3.91 12.51
N GLY A 23 -22.61 -3.64 13.76
CA GLY A 23 -23.15 -4.66 14.65
C GLY A 23 -22.10 -5.57 15.30
N ALA A 24 -20.85 -5.51 14.84
CA ALA A 24 -19.75 -6.28 15.41
C ALA A 24 -19.36 -5.81 16.82
N SER A 25 -18.92 -6.75 17.65
CA SER A 25 -18.43 -6.50 19.01
C SER A 25 -16.92 -6.21 19.06
N HIS A 26 -16.17 -6.64 18.05
CA HIS A 26 -14.72 -6.56 18.01
C HIS A 26 -14.23 -6.02 16.66
N ARG A 27 -12.99 -5.54 16.65
CA ARG A 27 -12.28 -5.10 15.44
C ARG A 27 -11.75 -6.34 14.71
N LEU A 28 -11.73 -6.28 13.38
CA LEU A 28 -11.26 -7.38 12.54
C LEU A 28 -10.08 -6.93 11.69
N ARG A 29 -9.17 -7.87 11.45
CA ARG A 29 -8.05 -7.74 10.51
C ARG A 29 -7.57 -9.14 10.11
N TYR A 30 -6.36 -9.30 9.58
CA TYR A 30 -5.79 -10.63 9.37
C TYR A 30 -5.82 -11.45 10.68
N PRO A 31 -6.15 -12.76 10.63
CA PRO A 31 -6.40 -13.59 9.44
C PRO A 31 -7.81 -13.50 8.85
N ASP A 32 -8.73 -12.79 9.50
CA ASP A 32 -10.14 -12.77 9.12
C ASP A 32 -10.40 -11.98 7.82
N ASP A 33 -9.56 -10.97 7.54
CA ASP A 33 -9.50 -10.30 6.24
C ASP A 33 -8.17 -10.64 5.53
N PRO A 34 -8.19 -11.31 4.37
CA PRO A 34 -6.99 -11.74 3.67
C PRO A 34 -6.16 -10.56 3.11
N TYR A 35 -6.74 -9.37 3.01
CA TYR A 35 -6.06 -8.15 2.61
C TYR A 35 -5.49 -7.37 3.81
N ASP A 36 -5.56 -7.93 5.03
CA ASP A 36 -5.19 -7.26 6.31
C ASP A 36 -5.90 -5.92 6.52
N ARG A 37 -7.07 -5.75 5.90
CA ARG A 37 -7.89 -4.55 6.04
C ARG A 37 -8.40 -4.39 7.46
N TYR A 38 -8.20 -3.19 8.02
CA TYR A 38 -8.66 -2.92 9.38
C TYR A 38 -10.12 -2.49 9.44
N TRP A 39 -10.99 -3.40 9.89
CA TRP A 39 -12.39 -3.13 10.14
C TRP A 39 -12.62 -2.74 11.60
N ARG A 40 -13.10 -1.51 11.82
CA ARG A 40 -13.45 -1.05 13.17
C ARG A 40 -14.92 -1.34 13.44
N ASN A 41 -15.22 -1.97 14.57
CA ASN A 41 -16.60 -2.15 15.00
C ASN A 41 -17.35 -0.82 15.11
N TYR A 42 -18.62 -0.83 14.73
CA TYR A 42 -19.50 0.35 14.76
C TYR A 42 -20.92 -0.04 15.16
N THR A 43 -21.42 0.61 16.21
CA THR A 43 -22.76 0.37 16.76
C THR A 43 -23.31 1.69 17.29
N LEU A 44 -24.61 1.91 17.15
CA LEU A 44 -25.32 3.04 17.74
C LEU A 44 -26.39 2.53 18.70
N ASN A 45 -26.67 3.26 19.77
CA ASN A 45 -27.67 2.87 20.78
C ASN A 45 -29.10 2.82 20.22
N THR A 46 -29.34 3.47 19.08
CA THR A 46 -30.62 3.48 18.37
C THR A 46 -30.81 2.27 17.47
N TRP A 47 -29.79 1.44 17.30
CA TRP A 47 -29.81 0.27 16.43
C TRP A 47 -29.96 -1.02 17.21
N THR A 48 -30.55 -2.02 16.55
CA THR A 48 -30.52 -3.41 17.01
C THR A 48 -29.47 -4.14 16.19
N ASN A 49 -28.41 -4.60 16.87
CA ASN A 49 -27.35 -5.37 16.23
C ASN A 49 -27.80 -6.81 16.09
N ILE A 50 -27.59 -7.38 14.90
CA ILE A 50 -27.94 -8.75 14.56
C ILE A 50 -26.70 -9.45 13.98
N SER A 51 -26.66 -10.78 14.11
CA SER A 51 -25.53 -11.58 13.66
C SER A 51 -25.96 -12.97 13.24
N THR A 52 -25.22 -13.56 12.31
CA THR A 52 -25.33 -14.97 11.93
C THR A 52 -23.99 -15.69 12.05
N THR A 53 -24.03 -17.01 12.18
CA THR A 53 -22.83 -17.87 12.10
C THR A 53 -22.65 -18.48 10.70
N SER A 54 -23.64 -18.31 9.82
CA SER A 54 -23.60 -18.81 8.45
C SER A 54 -22.57 -18.05 7.62
N THR A 55 -21.86 -18.77 6.77
CA THR A 55 -20.87 -18.20 5.85
C THR A 55 -21.57 -17.50 4.69
N PHE A 56 -21.05 -16.34 4.30
CA PHE A 56 -21.44 -15.62 3.10
C PHE A 56 -20.69 -16.15 1.89
N ASP A 57 -21.34 -16.06 0.72
CA ASP A 57 -20.66 -16.28 -0.54
C ASP A 57 -19.50 -15.29 -0.72
N PRO A 58 -18.42 -15.66 -1.44
CA PRO A 58 -17.28 -14.78 -1.65
C PRO A 58 -17.68 -13.50 -2.40
N ASP A 59 -17.34 -12.34 -1.85
CA ASP A 59 -17.45 -11.05 -2.54
C ASP A 59 -16.35 -10.94 -3.59
N THR A 60 -16.73 -10.92 -4.87
CA THR A 60 -15.78 -10.81 -5.99
C THR A 60 -15.46 -9.37 -6.39
N ASP A 61 -16.23 -8.40 -5.90
CA ASP A 61 -16.09 -6.98 -6.28
C ASP A 61 -15.14 -6.26 -5.32
N PHE A 62 -15.50 -6.22 -4.03
CA PHE A 62 -14.72 -5.53 -3.00
C PHE A 62 -13.99 -6.50 -2.08
N GLY A 63 -14.17 -7.81 -2.25
CA GLY A 63 -13.49 -8.81 -1.43
C GLY A 63 -13.88 -8.75 0.04
N THR A 64 -15.04 -8.21 0.40
CA THR A 64 -15.51 -8.06 1.78
C THR A 64 -15.55 -9.42 2.48
N PRO A 65 -14.90 -9.61 3.64
CA PRO A 65 -14.82 -10.91 4.27
C PRO A 65 -16.17 -11.38 4.79
N SER A 66 -16.42 -12.70 4.76
CA SER A 66 -17.65 -13.28 5.30
C SER A 66 -17.90 -12.87 6.76
N ILE A 67 -16.87 -12.73 7.59
CA ILE A 67 -17.03 -12.33 9.00
C ILE A 67 -17.53 -10.89 9.16
N VAL A 68 -17.27 -10.03 8.17
CA VAL A 68 -17.79 -8.65 8.14
C VAL A 68 -19.25 -8.67 7.74
N MET A 69 -19.61 -9.51 6.77
CA MET A 69 -21.00 -9.68 6.33
C MET A 69 -21.87 -10.44 7.35
N GLN A 70 -21.27 -11.19 8.27
CA GLN A 70 -21.98 -11.95 9.32
C GLN A 70 -22.62 -11.08 10.40
N THR A 71 -22.28 -9.80 10.49
CA THR A 71 -22.87 -8.85 11.42
C THR A 71 -23.56 -7.73 10.67
N ALA A 72 -24.67 -7.25 11.22
CA ALA A 72 -25.40 -6.11 10.68
C ALA A 72 -26.13 -5.35 11.79
N ALA A 73 -26.71 -4.22 11.42
CA ALA A 73 -27.68 -3.51 12.25
C ALA A 73 -28.98 -3.29 11.50
N ILE A 74 -30.07 -3.30 12.26
CA ILE A 74 -31.41 -2.92 11.84
C ILE A 74 -31.98 -1.86 12.77
N THR A 75 -33.06 -1.22 12.37
CA THR A 75 -33.80 -0.29 13.23
C THR A 75 -34.87 -1.01 14.04
N SER A 76 -35.24 -0.42 15.18
CA SER A 76 -36.30 -0.97 16.06
C SER A 76 -37.70 -0.97 15.44
N SER A 77 -37.89 -0.25 14.34
CA SER A 77 -39.16 -0.13 13.63
C SER A 77 -38.92 0.09 12.15
N ILE A 78 -39.72 -0.57 11.31
CA ILE A 78 -39.69 -0.40 9.84
C ILE A 78 -39.88 1.06 9.40
N LYS A 79 -40.57 1.87 10.19
CA LYS A 79 -40.80 3.30 9.89
C LYS A 79 -39.58 4.18 10.19
N GLN A 80 -38.60 3.66 10.93
CA GLN A 80 -37.40 4.42 11.29
C GLN A 80 -36.29 4.17 10.26
N PRO A 81 -35.68 5.24 9.72
CA PRO A 81 -34.51 5.10 8.86
C PRO A 81 -33.30 4.59 9.64
N LEU A 82 -32.47 3.78 8.98
CA LEU A 82 -31.11 3.49 9.46
C LEU A 82 -30.20 4.62 8.97
N GLU A 83 -29.75 5.44 9.92
CA GLU A 83 -28.98 6.67 9.65
C GLU A 83 -27.50 6.51 10.00
N LEU A 84 -26.63 6.89 9.07
CA LEU A 84 -25.18 6.91 9.18
C LEU A 84 -24.68 8.31 8.93
N SER A 85 -23.84 8.85 9.82
CA SER A 85 -23.22 10.16 9.57
C SER A 85 -21.74 10.19 9.87
N TRP A 86 -21.03 11.01 9.10
CA TRP A 86 -19.64 11.36 9.35
C TRP A 86 -19.41 12.85 9.06
N THR A 87 -18.38 13.38 9.66
CA THR A 87 -18.04 14.81 9.61
C THR A 87 -16.59 15.01 9.21
N LEU A 88 -16.32 16.16 8.65
CA LEU A 88 -15.00 16.61 8.19
C LEU A 88 -14.16 17.23 9.32
N TYR A 89 -13.98 16.54 10.46
CA TYR A 89 -13.25 17.13 11.60
C TYR A 89 -11.80 17.55 11.25
N ASP A 90 -11.11 16.81 10.37
CA ASP A 90 -9.70 17.06 10.03
C ASP A 90 -9.48 17.73 8.66
N TYR A 91 -10.49 17.76 7.79
CA TYR A 91 -10.42 18.34 6.45
C TYR A 91 -11.34 19.56 6.39
N GLN A 92 -10.85 20.75 6.72
CA GLN A 92 -11.62 22.01 6.70
C GLN A 92 -12.04 22.48 5.28
N ASN A 93 -12.16 21.56 4.31
CA ASN A 93 -12.37 21.87 2.92
C ASN A 93 -13.63 21.17 2.38
N LYS A 94 -14.69 21.94 2.14
CA LYS A 94 -15.97 21.48 1.55
C LYS A 94 -15.84 20.91 0.14
N THR A 95 -14.69 21.10 -0.52
CA THR A 95 -14.40 20.52 -1.85
C THR A 95 -13.90 19.07 -1.78
N THR A 96 -13.71 18.52 -0.58
CA THR A 96 -13.33 17.11 -0.40
C THR A 96 -14.42 16.22 -1.01
N VAL A 97 -13.99 15.24 -1.82
CA VAL A 97 -14.86 14.24 -2.41
C VAL A 97 -14.62 12.92 -1.71
N PHE A 98 -15.68 12.28 -1.22
CA PHE A 98 -15.63 10.94 -0.67
C PHE A 98 -16.14 9.91 -1.67
N LEU A 99 -15.44 8.79 -1.80
CA LEU A 99 -16.02 7.54 -2.26
C LEU A 99 -16.65 6.83 -1.05
N VAL A 100 -17.93 6.50 -1.16
CA VAL A 100 -18.68 5.79 -0.13
C VAL A 100 -19.08 4.43 -0.68
N ILE A 101 -18.74 3.37 0.05
CA ILE A 101 -19.12 1.99 -0.28
C ILE A 101 -19.95 1.46 0.89
N LEU A 102 -21.18 1.06 0.61
CA LEU A 102 -22.10 0.46 1.57
C LEU A 102 -22.22 -1.03 1.24
N HIS A 103 -22.06 -1.89 2.25
CA HIS A 103 -22.14 -3.34 2.10
C HIS A 103 -23.38 -3.86 2.84
N TYR A 104 -24.23 -4.58 2.12
CA TYR A 104 -25.48 -5.14 2.64
C TYR A 104 -25.67 -6.60 2.19
N GLY A 105 -26.32 -7.41 3.01
CA GLY A 105 -26.66 -8.79 2.69
C GLY A 105 -27.57 -9.36 3.75
N GLU A 106 -28.58 -10.13 3.36
CA GLU A 106 -29.56 -10.64 4.31
C GLU A 106 -28.93 -11.73 5.17
N ILE A 107 -29.05 -11.60 6.50
CA ILE A 107 -28.48 -12.53 7.48
C ILE A 107 -29.55 -13.32 8.23
N GLU A 108 -30.77 -12.80 8.31
CA GLU A 108 -31.90 -13.39 9.02
C GLU A 108 -32.63 -14.40 8.12
N ASP A 109 -33.13 -15.50 8.70
CA ASP A 109 -33.99 -16.43 7.97
C ASP A 109 -35.41 -15.82 7.92
N ILE A 110 -35.66 -15.05 6.88
CA ILE A 110 -36.94 -14.33 6.71
C ILE A 110 -38.03 -15.29 6.23
N SER A 111 -39.26 -15.08 6.72
CA SER A 111 -40.43 -15.83 6.26
C SER A 111 -40.67 -15.60 4.76
N PRO A 112 -41.22 -16.56 3.99
CA PRO A 112 -41.56 -16.34 2.58
C PRO A 112 -42.54 -15.18 2.33
N ASN A 113 -43.30 -14.78 3.35
CA ASN A 113 -44.22 -13.63 3.29
C ASN A 113 -43.57 -12.32 3.73
N ASP A 114 -42.35 -12.37 4.27
CA ASP A 114 -41.61 -11.20 4.69
C ASP A 114 -40.67 -10.74 3.58
N LEU A 115 -40.52 -9.42 3.48
CA LEU A 115 -39.65 -8.78 2.51
C LEU A 115 -38.86 -7.68 3.21
N ARG A 116 -37.54 -7.69 3.00
CA ARG A 116 -36.69 -6.54 3.29
C ARG A 116 -36.37 -5.81 2.00
N GLU A 117 -37.03 -4.67 1.81
CA GLU A 117 -36.77 -3.79 0.67
C GLU A 117 -36.55 -2.35 1.16
N PHE A 118 -35.49 -1.70 0.70
CA PHE A 118 -35.20 -0.32 1.11
C PHE A 118 -34.58 0.54 0.02
N ASP A 119 -34.72 1.84 0.20
CA ASP A 119 -34.11 2.89 -0.59
C ASP A 119 -32.98 3.56 0.19
N ILE A 120 -31.93 3.98 -0.49
CA ILE A 120 -30.78 4.70 0.10
C ILE A 120 -30.89 6.18 -0.28
N PHE A 121 -30.96 7.05 0.72
CA PHE A 121 -30.96 8.50 0.56
C PHE A 121 -29.67 9.10 1.10
N TYR A 122 -29.33 10.28 0.58
CA TYR A 122 -28.16 11.02 1.01
C TYR A 122 -28.51 12.48 1.32
N ASN A 123 -28.05 12.97 2.47
CA ASN A 123 -28.22 14.33 2.96
C ASN A 123 -29.64 14.88 2.85
N GLY A 124 -30.63 14.07 3.22
CA GLY A 124 -32.04 14.48 3.25
C GLY A 124 -32.64 14.83 1.88
N ARG A 125 -31.99 14.44 0.78
CA ARG A 125 -32.52 14.62 -0.58
C ARG A 125 -33.85 13.88 -0.73
N ALA A 126 -34.77 14.47 -1.50
CA ALA A 126 -36.08 13.88 -1.77
C ALA A 126 -36.01 12.66 -2.72
N VAL A 127 -34.97 12.60 -3.56
CA VAL A 127 -34.73 11.50 -4.50
C VAL A 127 -33.68 10.57 -3.90
N ALA A 128 -33.98 9.27 -3.89
CA ALA A 128 -33.07 8.23 -3.45
C ALA A 128 -31.88 8.11 -4.42
N LEU A 129 -30.70 7.79 -3.90
CA LEU A 129 -29.53 7.41 -4.69
C LEU A 129 -29.71 6.02 -5.31
N PHE A 130 -30.32 5.12 -4.54
CA PHE A 130 -30.60 3.74 -4.94
C PHE A 130 -31.99 3.38 -4.44
N THR A 131 -32.76 2.66 -5.27
CA THR A 131 -34.17 2.33 -5.00
C THR A 131 -34.42 0.84 -5.04
N SER A 132 -35.37 0.35 -4.26
CA SER A 132 -35.86 -1.03 -4.27
C SER A 132 -34.74 -2.06 -4.10
N ILE A 133 -33.82 -1.82 -3.16
CA ILE A 133 -32.78 -2.78 -2.82
C ILE A 133 -33.40 -3.90 -1.99
N VAL A 134 -33.27 -5.12 -2.48
CA VAL A 134 -33.60 -6.36 -1.77
C VAL A 134 -32.30 -7.12 -1.54
N PRO A 135 -31.78 -7.18 -0.29
CA PRO A 135 -30.56 -7.93 -0.01
C PRO A 135 -30.77 -9.43 -0.20
N ASP A 136 -29.89 -10.07 -0.96
CA ASP A 136 -29.88 -11.51 -1.13
C ASP A 136 -29.37 -12.22 0.13
N LYS A 137 -29.95 -13.39 0.43
CA LYS A 137 -29.60 -14.19 1.62
C LYS A 137 -28.19 -14.73 1.51
N LEU A 138 -27.33 -14.39 2.48
CA LEU A 138 -25.93 -14.81 2.57
C LEU A 138 -25.09 -14.50 1.32
N TYR A 139 -25.51 -13.50 0.54
CA TYR A 139 -24.79 -13.02 -0.63
C TYR A 139 -24.40 -11.55 -0.43
N PRO A 140 -23.13 -11.17 -0.71
CA PRO A 140 -22.67 -9.81 -0.52
C PRO A 140 -23.20 -8.88 -1.63
N GLY A 141 -24.03 -7.93 -1.25
CA GLY A 141 -24.45 -6.80 -2.07
C GLY A 141 -23.77 -5.51 -1.66
N TRP A 142 -23.68 -4.55 -2.58
CA TRP A 142 -23.05 -3.27 -2.33
C TRP A 142 -23.72 -2.10 -3.06
N ALA A 143 -23.49 -0.89 -2.57
CA ALA A 143 -23.84 0.36 -3.23
C ALA A 143 -22.68 1.35 -3.09
N THR A 144 -22.23 1.91 -4.21
CA THR A 144 -21.10 2.85 -4.26
C THR A 144 -21.48 4.18 -4.89
N TYR A 145 -21.06 5.29 -4.28
CA TYR A 145 -21.29 6.63 -4.84
C TYR A 145 -20.25 7.63 -4.35
N SER A 146 -20.10 8.73 -5.08
CA SER A 146 -19.26 9.85 -4.68
C SER A 146 -20.07 10.96 -4.00
N SER A 147 -19.50 11.58 -2.97
CA SER A 147 -20.17 12.65 -2.21
C SER A 147 -19.23 13.82 -1.92
N THR A 148 -19.73 15.06 -1.99
CA THR A 148 -18.95 16.29 -1.75
C THR A 148 -19.87 17.45 -1.37
N GLY A 149 -19.30 18.54 -0.84
CA GLY A 149 -20.02 19.82 -0.64
C GLY A 149 -20.75 19.98 0.68
N TYR A 150 -20.53 19.10 1.67
CA TYR A 150 -21.22 19.15 2.96
C TYR A 150 -20.25 19.01 4.13
N ASP A 151 -20.52 19.70 5.24
CA ASP A 151 -19.72 19.57 6.48
C ASP A 151 -20.03 18.27 7.23
N VAL A 152 -21.31 17.85 7.12
CA VAL A 152 -21.84 16.61 7.65
C VAL A 152 -22.41 15.83 6.48
N HIS A 153 -21.94 14.60 6.33
CA HIS A 153 -22.45 13.65 5.37
C HIS A 153 -23.37 12.68 6.11
N ASN A 154 -24.58 12.50 5.61
CA ASN A 154 -25.60 11.65 6.20
C ASN A 154 -26.21 10.72 5.15
N VAL A 155 -26.30 9.44 5.50
CA VAL A 155 -26.87 8.37 4.68
C VAL A 155 -28.04 7.77 5.43
N SER A 156 -29.17 7.65 4.76
CA SER A 156 -30.43 7.22 5.35
C SER A 156 -31.00 6.09 4.52
N LEU A 157 -31.02 4.87 5.08
CA LEU A 157 -31.69 3.72 4.49
C LEU A 157 -33.13 3.70 5.00
N LYS A 158 -34.10 3.68 4.09
CA LYS A 158 -35.54 3.71 4.42
C LYS A 158 -36.24 2.53 3.80
N ALA A 159 -36.98 1.77 4.61
CA ALA A 159 -37.85 0.73 4.09
C ALA A 159 -38.86 1.32 3.09
N THR A 160 -39.09 0.61 1.99
CA THR A 160 -40.11 0.99 1.00
C THR A 160 -41.51 0.69 1.53
N SER A 161 -42.55 1.12 0.81
CA SER A 161 -43.93 0.75 1.14
C SER A 161 -44.22 -0.75 1.01
N ASN A 162 -43.37 -1.49 0.29
CA ASN A 162 -43.53 -2.93 0.08
C ASN A 162 -42.85 -3.76 1.16
N SER A 163 -41.89 -3.17 1.88
CA SER A 163 -41.12 -3.88 2.90
C SER A 163 -41.99 -4.24 4.10
N THR A 164 -41.78 -5.42 4.66
CA THR A 164 -42.34 -5.84 5.96
C THR A 164 -41.28 -5.83 7.06
N LEU A 165 -39.99 -5.73 6.68
CA LEU A 165 -38.84 -5.71 7.58
C LEU A 165 -38.10 -4.35 7.54
N PRO A 166 -37.42 -3.95 8.63
CA PRO A 166 -36.61 -2.73 8.66
C PRO A 166 -35.40 -2.81 7.70
N PRO A 167 -34.82 -1.68 7.28
CA PRO A 167 -33.57 -1.70 6.52
C PRO A 167 -32.41 -2.35 7.31
N LEU A 168 -31.43 -2.87 6.58
CA LEU A 168 -30.27 -3.59 7.13
C LEU A 168 -28.98 -3.09 6.48
N LEU A 169 -27.90 -3.03 7.27
CA LEU A 169 -26.56 -2.73 6.75
C LEU A 169 -25.48 -3.49 7.51
N ASN A 170 -24.54 -4.11 6.79
CA ASN A 170 -23.49 -4.97 7.35
C ASN A 170 -22.20 -4.18 7.57
N ALA A 171 -21.80 -3.34 6.61
CA ALA A 171 -20.57 -2.57 6.72
C ALA A 171 -20.55 -1.34 5.82
N PHE A 172 -19.56 -0.45 6.03
CA PHE A 172 -19.26 0.61 5.08
C PHE A 172 -17.79 0.99 5.05
N GLU A 173 -17.36 1.53 3.91
CA GLU A 173 -16.03 2.06 3.66
C GLU A 173 -16.12 3.49 3.11
N LEU A 174 -15.19 4.34 3.57
CA LEU A 174 -15.07 5.74 3.20
C LEU A 174 -13.63 6.00 2.77
N TYR A 175 -13.48 6.59 1.60
CA TYR A 175 -12.20 7.06 1.07
C TYR A 175 -12.33 8.51 0.64
N VAL A 176 -11.28 9.30 0.84
CA VAL A 176 -11.16 10.61 0.19
C VAL A 176 -10.57 10.41 -1.21
N ILE A 177 -11.30 10.84 -2.22
CA ILE A 177 -10.80 10.88 -3.60
C ILE A 177 -9.89 12.09 -3.72
N THR A 178 -8.62 11.81 -3.97
CA THR A 178 -7.61 12.85 -4.24
C THR A 178 -7.32 12.82 -5.72
N PRO A 179 -7.71 13.84 -6.50
CA PRO A 179 -7.32 13.96 -7.90
C PRO A 179 -5.79 13.94 -7.96
N ALA A 180 -5.23 13.13 -8.85
CA ALA A 180 -3.86 13.32 -9.27
C ALA A 180 -3.89 14.61 -10.09
N THR A 181 -3.67 15.75 -9.42
CA THR A 181 -3.60 17.03 -10.12
C THR A 181 -2.44 16.89 -11.09
N GLY A 182 -2.78 16.74 -12.37
CA GLY A 182 -1.83 16.81 -13.46
C GLY A 182 -1.36 18.25 -13.57
N ILE A 183 -0.65 18.75 -12.55
CA ILE A 183 0.15 19.95 -12.69
C ILE A 183 1.12 19.59 -13.81
N PRO A 184 0.97 20.23 -14.99
CA PRO A 184 1.84 19.95 -16.10
C PRO A 184 3.27 20.12 -15.62
N THR A 185 4.17 19.27 -16.11
CA THR A 185 5.57 19.44 -15.77
C THR A 185 6.02 20.83 -16.25
N TYR A 186 7.07 21.37 -15.64
CA TYR A 186 7.51 22.74 -15.89
C TYR A 186 7.82 22.95 -17.37
N SER A 187 7.65 24.18 -17.86
CA SER A 187 7.74 24.52 -19.28
C SER A 187 9.12 24.28 -19.92
N ALA A 188 10.13 23.90 -19.12
CA ALA A 188 11.50 23.56 -19.51
C ALA A 188 11.75 22.04 -19.66
N ASP A 189 10.73 21.19 -19.49
CA ASP A 189 10.86 19.74 -19.50
C ASP A 189 10.92 19.19 -20.93
N GLY A 190 12.07 19.41 -21.55
CA GLY A 190 12.30 19.13 -22.97
C GLY A 190 12.61 17.67 -23.30
N ASP A 191 13.21 16.86 -22.41
CA ASP A 191 13.64 15.49 -22.72
C ASP A 191 13.26 14.46 -21.66
N PHE A 192 13.06 13.20 -22.09
CA PHE A 192 12.90 12.08 -21.17
C PHE A 192 14.22 11.78 -20.43
N PRO A 193 14.20 11.69 -19.09
CA PRO A 193 15.39 11.31 -18.34
C PRO A 193 15.73 9.83 -18.54
N THR A 194 17.02 9.56 -18.77
CA THR A 194 17.54 8.19 -18.97
C THR A 194 17.31 7.27 -17.77
N SER A 195 17.12 7.82 -16.56
CA SER A 195 16.77 7.04 -15.37
C SER A 195 15.45 6.29 -15.48
N LEU A 196 14.53 6.68 -16.38
CA LEU A 196 13.31 5.92 -16.64
C LEU A 196 13.58 4.51 -17.16
N ASP A 197 14.69 4.31 -17.91
CA ASP A 197 15.08 2.98 -18.38
C ASP A 197 15.41 2.02 -17.23
N GLN A 198 15.79 2.56 -16.07
CA GLN A 198 16.15 1.78 -14.88
C GLN A 198 14.93 1.33 -14.07
N LEU A 199 13.74 1.88 -14.33
CA LEU A 199 12.49 1.51 -13.67
C LEU A 199 11.90 0.24 -14.29
N SER A 200 12.54 -0.91 -14.09
CA SER A 200 12.14 -2.19 -14.70
C SER A 200 10.70 -2.64 -14.37
N ALA A 201 10.16 -2.22 -13.23
CA ALA A 201 8.78 -2.49 -12.80
C ALA A 201 7.73 -1.51 -13.37
N LEU A 202 8.13 -0.44 -14.06
CA LEU A 202 7.20 0.54 -14.64
C LEU A 202 6.34 -0.10 -15.74
N THR A 203 5.05 -0.31 -15.49
CA THR A 203 4.14 -0.91 -16.49
C THR A 203 3.26 0.11 -17.20
N TYR A 204 3.20 1.34 -16.68
CA TYR A 204 2.38 2.42 -17.19
C TYR A 204 3.11 3.76 -17.06
N LEU A 205 3.17 4.53 -18.15
CA LEU A 205 3.72 5.89 -18.18
C LEU A 205 2.79 6.77 -19.01
N ASP A 206 2.13 7.72 -18.35
CA ASP A 206 1.24 8.69 -18.99
C ASP A 206 1.84 10.08 -18.88
N VAL A 207 2.14 10.67 -20.04
CA VAL A 207 2.65 12.03 -20.18
C VAL A 207 1.69 12.88 -21.03
N THR A 208 0.43 12.49 -21.12
CA THR A 208 -0.61 13.28 -21.80
C THR A 208 -0.76 14.65 -21.14
N GLY A 209 -1.09 15.66 -21.96
CA GLY A 209 -1.12 17.06 -21.53
C GLY A 209 0.26 17.75 -21.46
N ASN A 210 1.35 17.01 -21.65
CA ASN A 210 2.69 17.57 -21.69
C ASN A 210 3.13 17.93 -23.12
N SER A 211 2.78 19.14 -23.56
CA SER A 211 3.01 19.59 -24.94
C SER A 211 4.48 19.86 -25.30
N LYS A 212 5.41 19.73 -24.35
CA LYS A 212 6.82 20.12 -24.52
C LYS A 212 7.84 19.00 -24.27
N ILE A 213 7.42 17.83 -23.78
CA ILE A 213 8.31 16.66 -23.71
C ILE A 213 8.70 16.22 -25.12
N SER A 214 10.01 16.06 -25.36
CA SER A 214 10.57 15.52 -26.60
C SER A 214 9.90 14.20 -26.92
N THR A 215 9.61 14.03 -28.20
CA THR A 215 9.05 12.79 -28.71
C THR A 215 10.07 11.64 -28.67
N THR A 216 11.35 11.91 -28.45
CA THR A 216 12.38 10.86 -28.47
C THR A 216 12.43 10.14 -27.13
N LEU A 217 11.83 8.95 -27.08
CA LEU A 217 11.88 8.05 -25.92
C LEU A 217 13.26 7.39 -25.76
N PRO A 218 13.74 7.17 -24.53
CA PRO A 218 14.92 6.35 -24.26
C PRO A 218 14.75 4.92 -24.82
N SER A 219 15.85 4.34 -25.29
CA SER A 219 15.82 3.05 -26.01
C SER A 219 15.26 1.89 -25.17
N GLY A 220 15.46 1.90 -23.86
CA GLY A 220 14.90 0.88 -22.96
C GLY A 220 13.38 0.96 -22.88
N LEU A 221 12.82 2.17 -22.75
CA LEU A 221 11.38 2.40 -22.80
C LEU A 221 10.79 2.00 -24.16
N GLN A 222 11.43 2.37 -25.27
CA GLN A 222 10.97 1.98 -26.61
C GLN A 222 10.89 0.46 -26.75
N LYS A 223 11.92 -0.26 -26.31
CA LYS A 223 11.95 -1.73 -26.32
C LYS A 223 10.81 -2.31 -25.49
N ARG A 224 10.55 -1.77 -24.30
CA ARG A 224 9.48 -2.27 -23.40
C ARG A 224 8.08 -1.99 -23.94
N ILE A 225 7.89 -0.86 -24.64
CA ILE A 225 6.64 -0.56 -25.35
C ILE A 225 6.44 -1.56 -26.49
N GLN A 226 7.47 -1.83 -27.29
CA GLN A 226 7.42 -2.81 -28.39
C GLN A 226 7.15 -4.24 -27.88
N GLU A 227 7.71 -4.61 -26.73
CA GLU A 227 7.48 -5.90 -26.06
C GLU A 227 6.11 -5.98 -25.34
N GLY A 228 5.31 -4.91 -25.33
CA GLY A 228 4.02 -4.88 -24.61
C GLY A 228 4.14 -4.86 -23.09
N LYS A 229 5.34 -4.59 -22.54
CA LYS A 229 5.63 -4.55 -21.09
C LYS A 229 5.40 -3.19 -20.45
N LEU A 230 5.25 -2.14 -21.27
CA LEU A 230 5.00 -0.77 -20.82
C LEU A 230 3.87 -0.15 -21.66
N THR A 231 2.79 0.23 -20.99
CA THR A 231 1.75 1.07 -21.58
C THR A 231 2.21 2.52 -21.55
N PHE A 232 2.28 3.16 -22.71
CA PHE A 232 2.73 4.55 -22.83
C PHE A 232 1.63 5.42 -23.46
N ARG A 233 1.32 6.57 -22.85
CA ARG A 233 0.37 7.56 -23.39
C ARG A 233 1.03 8.92 -23.58
N PHE A 234 0.87 9.49 -24.77
CA PHE A 234 1.42 10.80 -25.16
C PHE A 234 0.34 11.64 -25.84
N GLY A 235 0.22 12.91 -25.44
CA GLY A 235 -0.86 13.82 -25.86
C GLY A 235 -0.57 14.67 -27.10
N GLY A 236 0.36 14.26 -27.96
CA GLY A 236 0.77 14.96 -29.19
C GLY A 236 1.12 14.00 -30.32
N ALA A 237 1.46 14.51 -31.51
CA ALA A 237 1.80 13.69 -32.68
C ALA A 237 2.86 12.61 -32.32
N PRO A 238 2.73 11.37 -32.84
CA PRO A 238 3.62 10.27 -32.49
C PRO A 238 5.08 10.61 -32.83
N PRO A 239 6.05 10.07 -32.07
CA PRO A 239 7.45 10.34 -32.34
C PRO A 239 7.88 9.98 -33.75
N ALA A 240 8.52 10.95 -34.41
CA ALA A 240 9.20 10.70 -35.66
C ALA A 240 10.36 9.74 -35.38
N SER A 241 10.27 8.52 -35.91
CA SER A 241 11.41 7.62 -36.04
C SER A 241 12.53 8.34 -36.78
N SER A 242 13.73 8.43 -36.19
CA SER A 242 14.91 8.97 -36.86
C SER A 242 15.18 8.22 -38.18
N PRO A 243 15.68 8.89 -39.23
CA PRO A 243 15.80 8.30 -40.55
C PRO A 243 16.88 7.22 -40.55
N SER A 244 16.47 5.95 -40.63
CA SER A 244 17.38 4.87 -40.98
C SER A 244 17.86 5.08 -42.42
N ASN A 245 19.17 5.13 -42.60
CA ASN A 245 19.85 5.21 -43.89
C ASN A 245 19.18 4.33 -44.95
N ARG A 246 18.85 4.97 -46.09
CA ARG A 246 18.48 4.28 -47.32
C ARG A 246 19.58 3.28 -47.68
N ASN A 247 19.19 2.02 -47.80
CA ASN A 247 19.66 1.15 -48.87
C ASN A 247 18.44 0.49 -49.52
N ASP A 248 18.53 0.32 -50.83
CA ASP A 248 17.42 0.28 -51.77
C ASP A 248 16.33 -0.77 -51.55
N LYS A 249 15.11 -0.37 -51.92
CA LYS A 249 13.93 -1.22 -52.07
C LYS A 249 14.23 -2.34 -53.07
N LYS A 250 14.32 -3.60 -52.62
CA LYS A 250 13.83 -4.73 -53.42
C LYS A 250 12.39 -5.01 -53.02
N LYS A 251 11.46 -4.69 -53.94
CA LYS A 251 10.05 -5.08 -53.85
C LYS A 251 9.99 -6.61 -53.79
N ILE A 252 9.47 -7.18 -52.71
CA ILE A 252 9.11 -8.60 -52.68
C ILE A 252 7.66 -8.74 -53.17
N PRO A 253 7.35 -9.67 -54.09
CA PRO A 253 6.07 -9.73 -54.76
C PRO A 253 4.99 -10.37 -53.86
N VAL A 254 3.74 -9.97 -54.10
CA VAL A 254 2.48 -10.41 -53.46
C VAL A 254 2.24 -11.94 -53.51
N VAL A 255 3.13 -12.72 -54.13
CA VAL A 255 3.01 -14.18 -54.29
C VAL A 255 3.32 -14.96 -53.00
N ILE A 256 4.07 -14.39 -52.04
CA ILE A 256 4.50 -15.13 -50.83
C ILE A 256 3.36 -15.38 -49.82
N ILE A 257 2.36 -14.50 -49.76
CA ILE A 257 1.23 -14.65 -48.81
C ILE A 257 0.32 -15.84 -49.20
N ALA A 258 0.22 -16.16 -50.49
CA ALA A 258 -0.55 -17.31 -50.96
C ALA A 258 0.16 -18.65 -50.69
N VAL A 259 1.49 -18.71 -50.81
CA VAL A 259 2.26 -19.94 -50.62
C VAL A 259 2.28 -20.35 -49.14
N VAL A 260 2.41 -19.39 -48.21
CA VAL A 260 2.37 -19.68 -46.77
C VAL A 260 0.99 -20.22 -46.36
N GLY A 261 -0.10 -19.66 -46.90
CA GLY A 261 -1.46 -20.16 -46.64
C GLY A 261 -1.68 -21.60 -47.11
N VAL A 262 -1.17 -21.96 -48.29
CA VAL A 262 -1.27 -23.33 -48.82
C VAL A 262 -0.42 -24.31 -48.01
N VAL A 263 0.79 -23.93 -47.58
CA VAL A 263 1.64 -24.78 -46.75
C VAL A 263 1.00 -25.04 -45.38
N VAL A 264 0.38 -24.03 -44.76
CA VAL A 264 -0.34 -24.19 -43.48
C VAL A 264 -1.54 -25.13 -43.64
N LEU A 265 -2.29 -25.02 -44.74
CA LEU A 265 -3.41 -25.92 -45.05
C LEU A 265 -2.97 -27.37 -45.29
N LEU A 266 -1.85 -27.59 -45.98
CA LEU A 266 -1.29 -28.92 -46.22
C LEU A 266 -0.77 -29.56 -44.94
N ILE A 267 -0.14 -28.79 -44.05
CA ILE A 267 0.31 -29.26 -42.73
C ILE A 267 -0.91 -29.63 -41.86
N ALA A 268 -1.96 -28.81 -41.85
CA ALA A 268 -3.19 -29.11 -41.12
C ALA A 268 -3.85 -30.41 -41.63
N ALA A 269 -3.93 -30.58 -42.95
CA ALA A 269 -4.48 -31.81 -43.55
C ALA A 269 -3.63 -33.06 -43.21
N ALA A 270 -2.30 -32.94 -43.20
CA ALA A 270 -1.41 -34.03 -42.82
C ALA A 270 -1.56 -34.43 -41.34
N ILE A 271 -1.75 -33.45 -40.45
CA ILE A 271 -2.01 -33.71 -39.02
C ILE A 271 -3.34 -34.44 -38.84
N VAL A 272 -4.41 -34.01 -39.53
CA VAL A 272 -5.71 -34.68 -39.49
C VAL A 272 -5.60 -36.11 -40.01
N ALA A 273 -4.90 -36.33 -41.12
CA ALA A 273 -4.67 -37.67 -41.67
C ALA A 273 -3.89 -38.57 -40.70
N ALA A 274 -2.85 -38.05 -40.05
CA ALA A 274 -2.08 -38.78 -39.05
C ALA A 274 -2.92 -39.18 -37.83
N VAL A 275 -3.82 -38.29 -37.36
CA VAL A 275 -4.75 -38.59 -36.27
C VAL A 275 -5.76 -39.66 -36.68
N CYS A 276 -6.32 -39.59 -37.90
CA CYS A 276 -7.24 -40.59 -38.42
C CYS A 276 -6.57 -41.97 -38.56
N LEU A 277 -5.34 -42.03 -39.07
CA LEU A 277 -4.57 -43.27 -39.20
C LEU A 277 -4.19 -43.86 -37.83
N LYS A 278 -3.85 -43.02 -36.84
CA LYS A 278 -3.56 -43.48 -35.48
C LYS A 278 -4.80 -44.01 -34.77
N ARG A 279 -5.99 -43.45 -35.04
CA ARG A 279 -7.27 -43.96 -34.55
C ARG A 279 -7.65 -45.30 -35.18
N HIS A 280 -7.34 -45.49 -36.46
CA HIS A 280 -7.60 -46.77 -37.15
C HIS A 280 -6.69 -47.90 -36.63
N ASN A 281 -5.44 -47.61 -36.27
CA ASN A 281 -4.49 -48.63 -35.84
C ASN A 281 -4.69 -49.13 -34.39
N ASN A 282 -5.48 -48.41 -33.58
CA ASN A 282 -5.77 -48.78 -32.19
C ASN A 282 -6.98 -49.72 -32.02
N ASN A 283 -7.63 -50.16 -33.11
CA ASN A 283 -8.83 -51.01 -33.07
C ASN A 283 -8.60 -52.49 -33.43
N GLN A 284 -7.39 -53.03 -33.24
CA GLN A 284 -7.12 -54.46 -33.45
C GLN A 284 -6.31 -55.04 -32.26
N ILE A 285 -6.96 -55.98 -31.53
CA ILE A 285 -6.42 -57.10 -30.71
C ILE A 285 -6.39 -56.96 -29.15
N GLN A 286 -6.73 -58.09 -28.51
CA GLN A 286 -7.37 -58.42 -27.21
C GLN A 286 -6.46 -58.80 -26.00
N LEU A 287 -7.10 -58.87 -24.81
CA LEU A 287 -6.79 -59.38 -23.43
C LEU A 287 -6.08 -60.77 -23.27
N PRO A 288 -5.84 -61.33 -22.03
CA PRO A 288 -5.27 -60.84 -20.74
C PRO A 288 -4.20 -61.80 -20.09
N LYS A 289 -3.70 -61.42 -18.89
CA LYS A 289 -2.62 -61.99 -17.99
C LYS A 289 -2.66 -63.51 -17.67
N PRO A 290 -1.57 -64.06 -17.08
CA PRO A 290 -1.64 -64.39 -15.64
C PRO A 290 -0.37 -64.11 -14.79
N ASN A 291 -0.62 -64.15 -13.48
CA ASN A 291 0.23 -63.89 -12.30
C ASN A 291 1.53 -64.72 -12.20
N GLU A 292 2.49 -64.23 -11.41
CA GLU A 292 3.17 -65.07 -10.41
C GLU A 292 3.75 -64.27 -9.23
N ASN A 293 3.72 -64.93 -8.07
CA ASN A 293 4.02 -64.49 -6.71
C ASN A 293 5.53 -64.62 -6.38
N THR A 294 5.86 -64.26 -5.13
CA THR A 294 7.11 -64.44 -4.36
C THR A 294 8.08 -63.27 -4.47
N GLY A 295 8.57 -62.63 -3.41
CA GLY A 295 8.52 -62.91 -1.99
C GLY A 295 9.90 -62.54 -1.41
N SER A 296 10.01 -61.44 -0.66
CA SER A 296 11.05 -61.22 0.38
C SER A 296 10.98 -59.79 0.94
N SER A 297 10.53 -59.68 2.19
CA SER A 297 11.02 -58.72 3.19
C SER A 297 12.04 -59.49 4.07
N PRO A 298 12.87 -58.91 4.96
CA PRO A 298 12.51 -57.88 5.96
C PRO A 298 13.61 -56.82 6.20
N LEU A 299 13.33 -55.66 6.81
CA LEU A 299 13.42 -55.31 8.25
C LEU A 299 13.48 -53.74 8.23
N THR A 300 12.97 -52.90 9.13
CA THR A 300 12.39 -53.00 10.48
C THR A 300 11.92 -51.59 10.88
N ASN A 301 10.83 -51.52 11.65
CA ASN A 301 10.55 -50.63 12.81
C ASN A 301 10.66 -49.09 12.62
N SER A 302 9.78 -48.23 13.18
CA SER A 302 8.91 -48.39 14.35
C SER A 302 8.10 -47.09 14.58
N TYR A 303 6.82 -47.23 14.93
CA TYR A 303 5.97 -46.36 15.80
C TYR A 303 5.95 -44.83 15.54
N ALA A 304 4.86 -44.20 15.05
CA ALA A 304 3.49 -44.06 15.59
C ALA A 304 3.43 -43.44 17.00
N GLY A 305 2.81 -42.26 17.12
CA GLY A 305 2.48 -41.64 18.40
C GLY A 305 1.92 -40.22 18.30
N ASN A 306 0.59 -40.13 18.17
CA ASN A 306 -0.24 -38.94 18.37
C ASN A 306 -0.12 -38.36 19.79
N TYR A 307 -0.19 -37.03 19.95
CA TYR A 307 -0.81 -36.33 21.11
C TYR A 307 -1.34 -34.97 20.60
N VAL A 308 -2.65 -34.76 20.49
CA VAL A 308 -3.65 -34.39 21.52
C VAL A 308 -3.42 -32.97 22.09
N TYR A 309 -4.37 -32.10 21.75
CA TYR A 309 -4.61 -30.76 22.28
C TYR A 309 -5.28 -30.86 23.66
N SER A 310 -4.91 -29.99 24.60
CA SER A 310 -5.79 -29.53 25.69
C SER A 310 -5.32 -28.16 26.21
N PRO A 311 -6.24 -27.31 26.72
CA PRO A 311 -6.02 -25.87 26.91
C PRO A 311 -5.90 -25.44 28.38
N GLU A 312 -5.70 -24.14 28.55
CA GLU A 312 -5.93 -23.29 29.74
C GLU A 312 -4.79 -23.09 30.76
N ALA A 313 -4.40 -21.82 30.92
CA ALA A 313 -4.13 -21.23 32.23
C ALA A 313 -4.36 -19.70 32.20
N ASN A 314 -5.23 -19.26 33.11
CA ASN A 314 -5.57 -17.89 33.45
C ASN A 314 -4.36 -17.05 33.89
N VAL A 315 -4.35 -15.75 33.56
CA VAL A 315 -3.46 -14.77 34.18
C VAL A 315 -4.28 -13.65 34.83
N SER A 316 -4.17 -13.58 36.15
CA SER A 316 -4.67 -12.54 37.04
C SER A 316 -3.80 -11.28 37.01
N HIS A 317 -4.45 -10.12 37.23
CA HIS A 317 -3.84 -8.82 37.46
C HIS A 317 -2.96 -8.74 38.72
N GLY A 318 -1.85 -7.98 38.63
CA GLY A 318 -1.01 -7.55 39.76
C GLY A 318 0.05 -6.53 39.32
N ASN A 319 0.16 -5.43 40.07
CA ASN A 319 0.84 -4.16 39.75
C ASN A 319 2.39 -4.15 39.84
N ASN A 320 2.97 -3.13 39.17
CA ASN A 320 4.21 -2.37 39.44
C ASN A 320 5.56 -3.11 39.55
N ALA A 321 6.48 -2.81 38.61
CA ALA A 321 7.92 -2.72 38.90
C ALA A 321 8.63 -1.77 37.91
N ALA A 322 9.47 -0.91 38.47
CA ALA A 322 10.30 0.07 37.78
C ALA A 322 11.54 -0.56 37.11
N GLN A 323 12.04 0.16 36.10
CA GLN A 323 13.42 0.26 35.60
C GLN A 323 14.32 -0.99 35.52
N ASN A 324 14.81 -1.27 34.30
CA ASN A 324 16.22 -1.60 34.02
C ASN A 324 16.46 -1.67 32.50
N TYR A 325 17.30 -0.78 31.96
CA TYR A 325 17.86 -0.91 30.61
C TYR A 325 19.31 -1.44 30.71
N PRO A 326 19.75 -2.35 29.82
CA PRO A 326 21.05 -3.00 29.93
C PRO A 326 22.20 -2.10 29.47
N ASN A 327 23.28 -2.07 30.26
CA ASN A 327 24.56 -1.46 29.94
C ASN A 327 25.28 -2.24 28.83
N ILE A 328 25.67 -1.57 27.74
CA ILE A 328 26.54 -2.13 26.70
C ILE A 328 27.94 -1.53 26.87
N SER A 329 28.91 -2.38 27.19
CA SER A 329 30.33 -2.04 27.39
C SER A 329 31.11 -1.97 26.06
N LYS A 330 32.06 -1.02 26.00
CA LYS A 330 32.97 -0.71 24.86
C LYS A 330 33.99 -1.82 24.54
N PRO A 331 34.40 -1.99 23.28
CA PRO A 331 35.71 -2.55 22.94
C PRO A 331 36.73 -1.46 22.52
N ASN A 332 38.00 -1.68 22.87
CA ASN A 332 39.17 -0.85 22.50
C ASN A 332 39.88 -1.39 21.25
N GLY A 333 40.41 -0.51 20.40
CA GLY A 333 41.42 -0.88 19.39
C GLY A 333 41.65 0.19 18.31
N SER A 334 42.89 0.65 18.19
CA SER A 334 43.41 1.75 17.34
C SER A 334 43.85 1.31 15.93
N GLY A 335 43.63 2.15 14.91
CA GLY A 335 44.26 2.06 13.58
C GLY A 335 43.64 3.02 12.56
N GLU A 336 44.45 3.89 11.95
CA GLU A 336 44.06 4.99 11.05
C GLU A 336 43.49 4.53 9.69
N GLY A 337 42.55 5.32 9.13
CA GLY A 337 42.36 5.40 7.68
C GLY A 337 41.07 4.84 7.06
N MET A 338 39.90 5.04 7.67
CA MET A 338 38.61 4.99 6.96
C MET A 338 37.59 5.79 7.79
N LEU A 339 36.74 6.61 7.17
CA LEU A 339 35.71 7.42 7.87
C LEU A 339 34.63 6.50 8.47
N ASN A 340 34.97 5.82 9.56
CA ASN A 340 34.06 5.05 10.39
C ASN A 340 33.25 6.02 11.25
N PHE A 341 32.15 6.52 10.71
CA PHE A 341 31.07 7.08 11.53
C PHE A 341 30.30 5.92 12.19
N GLU A 342 30.99 5.11 13.01
CA GLU A 342 30.31 4.18 13.91
C GLU A 342 29.71 5.02 15.06
N ASN A 343 28.44 5.41 14.85
CA ASN A 343 27.50 6.06 15.76
C ASN A 343 28.14 6.70 17.02
N ARG A 344 28.75 7.86 16.85
CA ARG A 344 29.40 8.63 17.93
C ARG A 344 28.36 8.94 19.02
N GLN A 345 28.69 8.60 20.27
CA GLN A 345 27.91 9.06 21.41
C GLN A 345 28.30 10.51 21.76
N PHE A 346 27.32 11.41 21.74
CA PHE A 346 27.45 12.81 22.14
C PHE A 346 26.87 13.02 23.53
N THR A 347 27.48 13.91 24.31
CA THR A 347 26.85 14.45 25.53
C THR A 347 25.94 15.63 25.19
N TYR A 348 25.01 15.97 26.09
CA TYR A 348 24.19 17.16 25.97
C TYR A 348 25.02 18.44 25.79
N ASN A 349 26.15 18.53 26.49
CA ASN A 349 27.07 19.67 26.37
C ASN A 349 27.72 19.74 24.99
N ASP A 350 28.03 18.60 24.36
CA ASP A 350 28.54 18.58 22.99
C ASP A 350 27.47 19.07 22.02
N LEU A 351 26.24 18.57 22.15
CA LEU A 351 25.12 19.02 21.32
C LEU A 351 24.83 20.51 21.50
N LYS A 352 24.87 21.01 22.74
CA LYS A 352 24.70 22.43 23.05
C LYS A 352 25.79 23.28 22.40
N LYS A 353 27.05 22.81 22.37
CA LYS A 353 28.14 23.51 21.70
C LYS A 353 27.95 23.54 20.18
N ILE A 354 27.75 22.38 19.54
CA ILE A 354 27.69 22.30 18.07
C ILE A 354 26.47 23.01 17.48
N THR A 355 25.38 23.16 18.26
CA THR A 355 24.13 23.83 17.82
C THR A 355 24.00 25.28 18.27
N ASN A 356 25.05 25.86 18.87
CA ASN A 356 25.01 27.18 19.49
C ASN A 356 23.82 27.35 20.46
N SER A 357 23.72 26.45 21.43
CA SER A 357 22.62 26.34 22.39
C SER A 357 21.24 26.18 21.75
N PHE A 358 21.15 25.34 20.71
CA PHE A 358 19.90 25.01 20.01
C PHE A 358 19.15 26.25 19.45
N GLN A 359 19.88 27.26 18.98
CA GLN A 359 19.27 28.49 18.44
C GLN A 359 18.69 28.31 17.03
N ASN A 360 19.33 27.49 16.20
CA ASN A 360 19.01 27.37 14.77
C ASN A 360 18.02 26.22 14.51
N ASN A 361 16.76 26.40 14.90
CA ASN A 361 15.68 25.44 14.65
C ASN A 361 15.27 25.48 13.17
N ILE A 362 15.33 24.33 12.50
CA ILE A 362 14.97 24.15 11.08
C ILE A 362 13.70 23.34 10.88
N GLY A 363 13.08 22.85 11.95
CA GLY A 363 11.86 22.08 11.85
C GLY A 363 11.37 21.63 13.22
N THR A 364 10.06 21.65 13.43
CA THR A 364 9.43 21.13 14.64
C THR A 364 8.20 20.32 14.26
N GLY A 365 8.13 19.08 14.74
CA GLY A 365 7.03 18.16 14.45
C GLY A 365 6.74 17.22 15.60
N GLY A 366 5.88 16.22 15.37
CA GLY A 366 5.47 15.23 16.39
C GLY A 366 6.64 14.46 17.01
N PHE A 367 7.76 14.37 16.31
CA PHE A 367 8.97 13.65 16.72
C PHE A 367 10.02 14.54 17.41
N GLY A 368 9.73 15.84 17.57
CA GLY A 368 10.61 16.81 18.23
C GLY A 368 11.11 17.93 17.31
N SER A 369 12.09 18.69 17.80
CA SER A 369 12.68 19.84 17.10
C SER A 369 14.03 19.45 16.49
N VAL A 370 14.30 19.94 15.28
CA VAL A 370 15.53 19.69 14.53
C VAL A 370 16.34 20.97 14.47
N TYR A 371 17.62 20.88 14.79
CA TYR A 371 18.54 22.02 14.83
C TYR A 371 19.73 21.78 13.90
N VAL A 372 20.23 22.84 13.26
CA VAL A 372 21.51 22.76 12.54
C VAL A 372 22.66 22.91 13.53
N GLY A 373 23.68 22.08 13.36
CA GLY A 373 24.94 22.21 14.08
C GLY A 373 26.14 22.01 13.18
N THR A 374 27.32 22.28 13.73
CA THR A 374 28.60 22.10 13.05
C THR A 374 29.54 21.33 13.97
N LEU A 375 30.03 20.17 13.50
CA LEU A 375 31.01 19.36 14.20
C LEU A 375 32.38 20.05 14.24
N GLU A 376 33.30 19.52 15.05
CA GLU A 376 34.64 20.10 15.27
C GLU A 376 35.46 20.17 13.98
N ASN A 377 35.20 19.28 13.03
CA ASN A 377 35.84 19.23 11.72
C ASN A 377 35.17 20.12 10.66
N GLY A 378 34.17 20.93 11.04
CA GLY A 378 33.41 21.80 10.13
C GLY A 378 32.24 21.12 9.41
N THR A 379 31.99 19.83 9.64
CA THR A 379 30.87 19.11 9.02
C THR A 379 29.54 19.62 9.56
N GLN A 380 28.63 20.02 8.68
CA GLN A 380 27.27 20.40 9.08
C GLN A 380 26.42 19.16 9.39
N VAL A 381 25.62 19.24 10.46
CA VAL A 381 24.77 18.16 10.94
C VAL A 381 23.37 18.66 11.29
N ALA A 382 22.40 17.74 11.25
CA ALA A 382 21.07 17.96 11.78
C ALA A 382 20.91 17.22 13.12
N VAL A 383 20.52 17.94 14.17
CA VAL A 383 20.32 17.40 15.52
C VAL A 383 18.83 17.36 15.80
N LYS A 384 18.22 16.18 15.72
CA LYS A 384 16.80 15.94 16.06
C LYS A 384 16.70 15.65 17.54
N ARG A 385 16.20 16.60 18.32
CA ARG A 385 15.98 16.46 19.76
C ARG A 385 14.53 16.06 20.03
N ARG A 386 14.33 15.00 20.79
CA ARG A 386 13.01 14.52 21.19
C ARG A 386 12.27 15.56 22.05
N SER A 387 10.97 15.72 21.83
CA SER A 387 10.11 16.46 22.76
C SER A 387 9.91 15.68 24.07
N HIS A 388 9.89 16.37 25.22
CA HIS A 388 9.74 15.75 26.54
C HIS A 388 8.32 15.20 26.82
N SER A 389 7.34 15.46 25.95
CA SER A 389 5.91 15.34 26.26
C SER A 389 5.22 13.99 25.96
N SER A 390 5.91 12.93 25.54
CA SER A 390 5.25 11.63 25.31
C SER A 390 6.14 10.39 25.53
N SER A 391 5.53 9.31 26.03
CA SER A 391 6.14 7.97 26.11
C SER A 391 6.32 7.32 24.74
N GLN A 392 5.49 7.71 23.76
CA GLN A 392 5.59 7.29 22.36
C GLN A 392 6.92 7.74 21.73
N GLY A 393 7.36 8.97 21.99
CA GLY A 393 8.60 9.50 21.43
C GLY A 393 9.87 8.77 21.90
N VAL A 394 9.85 8.12 23.08
CA VAL A 394 10.99 7.29 23.54
C VAL A 394 11.10 6.01 22.72
N LYS A 395 9.97 5.35 22.43
CA LYS A 395 9.94 4.14 21.60
C LYS A 395 10.39 4.43 20.18
N GLU A 396 9.92 5.52 19.59
CA GLU A 396 10.29 5.93 18.23
C GLU A 396 11.77 6.30 18.13
N PHE A 397 12.30 7.02 19.13
CA PHE A 397 13.73 7.31 19.19
C PHE A 397 14.59 6.04 19.23
N LEU A 398 14.24 5.10 20.13
CA LEU A 398 14.97 3.85 20.26
C LEU A 398 14.88 3.00 18.99
N ALA A 399 13.69 2.94 18.38
CA ALA A 399 13.49 2.26 17.10
C ALA A 399 14.34 2.89 16.00
N GLU A 400 14.33 4.22 15.88
CA GLU A 400 15.09 4.96 14.88
C GLU A 400 16.60 4.74 15.07
N ALA A 401 17.12 4.88 16.29
CA ALA A 401 18.52 4.61 16.61
C ALA A 401 18.92 3.16 16.26
N GLN A 402 18.12 2.18 16.67
CA GLN A 402 18.38 0.76 16.39
C GLN A 402 18.37 0.43 14.90
N ASN A 403 17.42 0.98 14.15
CA ASN A 403 17.31 0.72 12.71
C ASN A 403 18.47 1.37 11.96
N LEU A 404 18.75 2.64 12.22
CA LEU A 404 19.78 3.42 11.51
C LEU A 404 21.21 2.97 11.79
N THR A 405 21.49 2.38 12.95
CA THR A 405 22.81 1.77 13.19
C THR A 405 23.11 0.60 12.25
N ARG A 406 22.09 0.02 11.61
CA ARG A 406 22.18 -1.20 10.79
C ARG A 406 21.97 -0.94 9.30
N VAL A 407 21.47 0.23 8.91
CA VAL A 407 21.17 0.55 7.51
C VAL A 407 22.11 1.63 6.98
N HIS A 408 22.75 1.33 5.85
CA HIS A 408 23.69 2.24 5.20
C HIS A 408 23.48 2.16 3.70
N HIS A 409 22.92 3.22 3.12
CA HIS A 409 22.67 3.29 1.69
C HIS A 409 22.66 4.74 1.23
N LYS A 410 23.17 5.00 0.02
CA LYS A 410 23.31 6.36 -0.53
C LYS A 410 22.00 7.14 -0.62
N ASN A 411 20.85 6.46 -0.64
CA ASN A 411 19.51 7.04 -0.69
C ASN A 411 18.74 6.93 0.65
N LEU A 412 19.45 6.72 1.75
CA LEU A 412 18.92 6.84 3.12
C LEU A 412 19.75 7.89 3.87
N VAL A 413 19.13 8.66 4.74
CA VAL A 413 19.84 9.63 5.58
C VAL A 413 20.70 8.89 6.59
N SER A 414 21.98 9.27 6.65
CA SER A 414 22.98 8.62 7.50
C SER A 414 22.91 9.17 8.92
N LEU A 415 22.86 8.27 9.89
CA LEU A 415 23.05 8.59 11.30
C LEU A 415 24.55 8.75 11.57
N ILE A 416 24.93 9.89 12.14
CA ILE A 416 26.31 10.19 12.56
C ILE A 416 26.51 9.78 14.03
N GLY A 417 25.47 9.93 14.84
CA GLY A 417 25.54 9.57 16.25
C GLY A 417 24.28 9.90 17.02
N TYR A 418 24.36 9.73 18.33
CA TYR A 418 23.22 9.89 19.23
C TYR A 418 23.65 10.47 20.58
N CYS A 419 22.71 11.05 21.30
CA CYS A 419 22.85 11.48 22.68
C CYS A 419 21.71 10.86 23.49
N MET A 420 22.04 10.28 24.64
CA MET A 420 21.11 9.64 25.55
C MET A 420 21.51 10.00 26.98
N ASP A 421 21.18 11.23 27.36
CA ASP A 421 21.37 11.78 28.70
C ASP A 421 19.99 11.96 29.37
N GLU A 422 19.94 12.05 30.71
CA GLU A 422 18.68 12.20 31.47
C GLU A 422 17.84 13.41 30.97
N ASP A 423 18.51 14.49 30.59
CA ASP A 423 17.89 15.74 30.12
C ASP A 423 17.74 15.83 28.58
N CYS A 424 18.31 14.88 27.83
CA CYS A 424 18.41 14.98 26.38
C CYS A 424 18.51 13.62 25.67
N MET A 425 17.51 13.33 24.84
CA MET A 425 17.58 12.29 23.82
C MET A 425 17.60 12.97 22.45
N ALA A 426 18.67 12.76 21.69
CA ALA A 426 18.82 13.35 20.36
C ALA A 426 19.57 12.44 19.38
N LEU A 427 19.20 12.54 18.10
CA LEU A 427 19.86 11.86 16.99
C LEU A 427 20.56 12.90 16.12
N VAL A 428 21.78 12.59 15.69
CA VAL A 428 22.62 13.48 14.88
C VAL A 428 22.78 12.85 13.50
N TYR A 429 22.33 13.57 12.47
CA TYR A 429 22.34 13.12 11.08
C TYR A 429 23.23 13.99 10.22
N GLU A 430 23.56 13.49 9.03
CA GLU A 430 24.04 14.36 7.96
C GLU A 430 23.03 15.49 7.68
N TYR A 431 23.53 16.70 7.44
CA TYR A 431 22.68 17.84 7.12
C TYR A 431 22.26 17.82 5.64
N MET A 432 20.96 18.05 5.39
CA MET A 432 20.34 18.04 4.07
C MET A 432 19.91 19.47 3.69
N PRO A 433 20.78 20.26 3.02
CA PRO A 433 20.60 21.71 2.89
C PRO A 433 19.43 22.15 2.02
N GLU A 434 18.93 21.27 1.13
CA GLU A 434 17.77 21.58 0.28
C GLU A 434 16.44 21.23 0.96
N GLY A 435 16.48 20.76 2.21
CA GLY A 435 15.30 20.49 3.04
C GLY A 435 14.47 19.31 2.55
N THR A 436 13.17 19.35 2.83
CA THR A 436 12.24 18.29 2.45
C THR A 436 11.77 18.43 1.01
N LEU A 437 11.44 17.30 0.37
CA LEU A 437 10.80 17.30 -0.95
C LEU A 437 9.43 18.00 -0.90
N GLN A 438 8.69 17.87 0.21
CA GLN A 438 7.43 18.57 0.42
C GLN A 438 7.59 20.09 0.26
N ASP A 439 8.56 20.68 0.97
CA ASP A 439 8.85 22.11 0.87
C ASP A 439 9.32 22.46 -0.55
N LYS A 440 10.18 21.63 -1.14
CA LYS A 440 10.68 21.86 -2.49
C LYS A 440 9.59 21.84 -3.57
N LEU A 441 8.56 21.02 -3.38
CA LEU A 441 7.39 20.97 -4.26
C LEU A 441 6.41 22.13 -4.03
N ALA A 442 6.30 22.62 -2.79
CA ALA A 442 5.44 23.76 -2.45
C ALA A 442 6.00 25.12 -2.91
N HIS A 443 7.34 25.26 -2.99
CA HIS A 443 7.99 26.54 -3.31
C HIS A 443 8.19 26.73 -4.83
N ASN A 444 7.45 27.66 -5.42
CA ASN A 444 7.55 28.00 -6.85
C ASN A 444 8.79 28.81 -7.26
N ALA A 445 9.61 29.27 -6.31
CA ALA A 445 10.76 30.13 -6.61
C ALA A 445 11.89 29.40 -7.36
N ARG A 446 12.07 28.09 -7.09
CA ARG A 446 13.04 27.22 -7.78
C ARG A 446 12.44 25.84 -8.01
N PRO A 447 11.52 25.71 -8.98
CA PRO A 447 10.79 24.48 -9.20
C PRO A 447 11.72 23.38 -9.70
N LEU A 448 11.46 22.14 -9.25
CA LEU A 448 12.16 20.96 -9.75
C LEU A 448 11.76 20.70 -11.21
N THR A 449 12.77 20.54 -12.07
CA THR A 449 12.59 20.05 -13.45
C THR A 449 12.09 18.60 -13.43
N TRP A 450 11.45 18.18 -14.52
CA TRP A 450 11.03 16.79 -14.73
C TRP A 450 12.16 15.79 -14.50
N LYS A 451 13.33 16.06 -15.10
CA LYS A 451 14.52 15.20 -14.92
C LYS A 451 14.89 15.04 -13.45
N GLN A 452 14.84 16.11 -12.67
CA GLN A 452 15.10 16.06 -11.22
C GLN A 452 14.00 15.28 -10.49
N ARG A 453 12.71 15.50 -10.81
CA ARG A 453 11.59 14.78 -10.18
C ARG A 453 11.68 13.28 -10.41
N VAL A 454 11.94 12.83 -11.63
CA VAL A 454 12.10 11.41 -11.95
C VAL A 454 13.32 10.84 -11.24
N ARG A 455 14.44 11.57 -11.23
CA ARG A 455 15.63 11.15 -10.48
C ARG A 455 15.32 10.96 -8.99
N ILE A 456 14.65 11.92 -8.37
CA ILE A 456 14.25 11.88 -6.95
C ILE A 456 13.33 10.68 -6.68
N ALA A 457 12.34 10.43 -7.54
CA ALA A 457 11.45 9.28 -7.41
C ALA A 457 12.21 7.95 -7.53
N TYR A 458 13.12 7.85 -8.50
CA TYR A 458 13.98 6.68 -8.67
C TYR A 458 14.91 6.45 -7.47
N GLU A 459 15.58 7.49 -7.00
CA GLU A 459 16.46 7.43 -5.83
C GLU A 459 15.71 7.05 -4.55
N SER A 460 14.50 7.57 -4.36
CA SER A 460 13.61 7.15 -3.27
C SER A 460 13.23 5.67 -3.40
N ALA A 461 12.90 5.21 -4.61
CA ALA A 461 12.59 3.80 -4.84
C ALA A 461 13.78 2.87 -4.57
N LEU A 462 15.01 3.28 -4.92
CA LEU A 462 16.23 2.54 -4.58
C LEU A 462 16.43 2.43 -3.06
N GLY A 463 16.17 3.51 -2.32
CA GLY A 463 16.20 3.48 -0.86
C GLY A 463 15.22 2.46 -0.29
N LEU A 464 13.98 2.44 -0.77
CA LEU A 464 12.97 1.47 -0.33
C LEU A 464 13.31 0.03 -0.73
N GLU A 465 13.82 -0.18 -1.95
CA GLU A 465 14.25 -1.50 -2.40
C GLU A 465 15.35 -2.08 -1.49
N TYR A 466 16.33 -1.24 -1.12
CA TYR A 466 17.37 -1.64 -0.18
C TYR A 466 16.77 -2.10 1.16
N LEU A 467 15.85 -1.32 1.73
CA LEU A 467 15.18 -1.66 2.98
C LEU A 467 14.38 -2.97 2.89
N HIS A 468 13.64 -3.16 1.79
CA HIS A 468 12.71 -4.27 1.64
C HIS A 468 13.38 -5.59 1.22
N LYS A 469 14.44 -5.52 0.41
CA LYS A 469 15.04 -6.72 -0.21
C LYS A 469 16.47 -7.01 0.24
N LEU A 470 17.24 -5.98 0.61
CA LEU A 470 18.66 -6.12 0.88
C LEU A 470 18.99 -6.11 2.37
N CYS A 471 18.14 -5.48 3.20
CA CYS A 471 18.24 -5.62 4.65
C CYS A 471 17.82 -7.03 5.11
N ASN A 472 18.52 -7.56 6.11
CA ASN A 472 18.18 -8.82 6.76
C ASN A 472 18.13 -8.64 8.29
N PRO A 473 16.96 -8.81 8.93
CA PRO A 473 15.63 -8.95 8.31
C PRO A 473 15.23 -7.74 7.44
N PRO A 474 14.30 -7.91 6.47
CA PRO A 474 13.67 -6.81 5.77
C PRO A 474 13.12 -5.75 6.72
N LEU A 475 13.28 -4.48 6.36
CA LEU A 475 12.81 -3.33 7.13
C LEU A 475 11.70 -2.62 6.34
N ILE A 476 10.51 -2.47 6.92
CA ILE A 476 9.44 -1.67 6.31
C ILE A 476 9.42 -0.30 6.98
N HIS A 477 9.44 0.76 6.18
CA HIS A 477 9.52 2.14 6.68
C HIS A 477 8.25 2.61 7.41
N ARG A 478 7.07 2.29 6.86
CA ARG A 478 5.72 2.59 7.41
C ARG A 478 5.31 4.07 7.49
N ASP A 479 6.11 4.98 6.92
CA ASP A 479 5.78 6.43 6.88
C ASP A 479 6.49 7.13 5.72
N VAL A 480 6.42 6.55 4.52
CA VAL A 480 7.01 7.15 3.31
C VAL A 480 6.13 8.29 2.84
N LYS A 481 6.66 9.50 2.84
CA LYS A 481 5.96 10.73 2.42
C LYS A 481 6.95 11.79 1.97
N THR A 482 6.47 12.81 1.27
CA THR A 482 7.33 13.89 0.75
C THR A 482 8.06 14.69 1.84
N SER A 483 7.55 14.76 3.07
CA SER A 483 8.25 15.36 4.22
C SER A 483 9.38 14.48 4.77
N ASN A 484 9.37 13.17 4.48
CA ASN A 484 10.39 12.21 4.90
C ASN A 484 11.38 11.87 3.77
N ILE A 485 11.32 12.59 2.64
CA ILE A 485 12.32 12.54 1.57
C ILE A 485 13.09 13.85 1.62
N LEU A 486 14.37 13.80 2.01
CA LEU A 486 15.25 14.96 2.10
C LEU A 486 16.14 15.07 0.86
N LEU A 487 16.53 16.31 0.54
CA LEU A 487 17.37 16.62 -0.62
C LEU A 487 18.73 17.19 -0.15
N ASN A 488 19.82 16.63 -0.69
CA ASN A 488 21.16 17.17 -0.44
C ASN A 488 21.45 18.36 -1.36
N ALA A 489 22.66 18.95 -1.27
CA ALA A 489 23.07 20.09 -2.10
C ALA A 489 23.03 19.82 -3.62
N ASN A 490 23.08 18.55 -4.02
CA ASN A 490 23.02 18.10 -5.41
C ASN A 490 21.59 17.70 -5.85
N LEU A 491 20.59 17.96 -5.00
CA LEU A 491 19.19 17.54 -5.16
C LEU A 491 19.01 16.01 -5.28
N GLU A 492 19.88 15.26 -4.63
CA GLU A 492 19.77 13.80 -4.53
C GLU A 492 18.88 13.44 -3.35
N ALA A 493 18.00 12.47 -3.57
CA ALA A 493 16.98 12.07 -2.60
C ALA A 493 17.53 11.06 -1.59
N LYS A 494 17.24 11.31 -0.31
CA LYS A 494 17.47 10.38 0.79
C LYS A 494 16.22 10.25 1.66
N ILE A 495 15.84 9.01 1.97
CA ILE A 495 14.73 8.72 2.88
C ILE A 495 15.18 8.95 4.32
N ALA A 496 14.36 9.64 5.10
CA ALA A 496 14.58 10.00 6.49
C ALA A 496 13.42 9.50 7.38
N ASP A 497 13.61 9.63 8.70
CA ASP A 497 12.60 9.38 9.74
C ASP A 497 12.16 7.91 9.89
N PHE A 498 13.04 7.13 10.50
CA PHE A 498 12.83 5.68 10.70
C PHE A 498 12.13 5.34 12.02
N GLY A 499 11.52 6.33 12.70
CA GLY A 499 10.90 6.15 14.02
C GLY A 499 9.74 5.15 14.03
N LEU A 500 9.03 5.00 12.91
CA LEU A 500 7.95 4.03 12.73
C LEU A 500 8.39 2.73 12.03
N SER A 501 9.64 2.68 11.58
CA SER A 501 10.18 1.56 10.82
C SER A 501 10.27 0.30 11.67
N ARG A 502 10.06 -0.86 11.05
CA ARG A 502 10.04 -2.14 11.75
C ARG A 502 10.71 -3.23 10.91
N ALA A 503 11.48 -4.06 11.58
CA ALA A 503 12.09 -5.26 11.02
C ALA A 503 11.09 -6.43 11.06
N PHE A 504 11.06 -7.24 10.01
CA PHE A 504 10.14 -8.37 9.88
C PHE A 504 10.90 -9.66 9.58
N ASN A 505 10.65 -10.71 10.36
CA ASN A 505 11.32 -11.99 10.17
C ASN A 505 10.87 -12.66 8.86
N ASN A 506 11.84 -13.15 8.09
CA ASN A 506 11.62 -13.86 6.81
C ASN A 506 10.81 -15.17 6.93
N ASP A 507 10.56 -15.65 8.14
CA ASP A 507 9.76 -16.85 8.41
C ASP A 507 8.25 -16.54 8.46
N VAL A 508 7.87 -15.26 8.59
CA VAL A 508 6.46 -14.82 8.54
C VAL A 508 6.18 -14.26 7.15
N ARG A 509 6.15 -15.14 6.15
CA ARG A 509 6.18 -14.75 4.72
C ARG A 509 4.92 -14.11 4.15
N SER A 510 3.81 -14.02 4.88
CA SER A 510 2.55 -13.52 4.31
C SER A 510 1.88 -12.35 5.02
N HIS A 511 2.12 -12.11 6.32
CA HIS A 511 1.42 -11.06 7.08
C HIS A 511 2.10 -10.79 8.42
N VAL A 512 2.09 -9.53 8.90
CA VAL A 512 2.39 -9.22 10.30
C VAL A 512 1.48 -8.09 10.77
N SER A 513 0.50 -8.42 11.60
CA SER A 513 -0.44 -7.43 12.12
C SER A 513 0.23 -6.55 13.18
N THR A 514 0.29 -5.25 12.90
CA THR A 514 0.83 -4.23 13.80
C THR A 514 -0.20 -3.11 14.02
N ALA A 515 -0.01 -2.25 15.03
CA ALA A 515 -0.85 -1.05 15.15
C ALA A 515 -0.79 -0.24 13.83
N ILE A 516 -1.91 0.36 13.41
CA ILE A 516 -1.91 1.28 12.26
C ILE A 516 -1.06 2.48 12.63
N VAL A 517 -0.03 2.74 11.84
CA VAL A 517 0.80 3.93 11.94
C VAL A 517 1.07 4.44 10.53
N GLY A 518 1.40 5.72 10.43
CA GLY A 518 1.65 6.40 9.18
C GLY A 518 0.86 7.70 9.10
N THR A 519 1.08 8.44 8.02
CA THR A 519 0.48 9.76 7.83
C THR A 519 -0.81 9.65 7.00
N PRO A 520 -1.94 10.24 7.45
CA PRO A 520 -3.15 10.34 6.63
C PRO A 520 -2.84 10.93 5.24
N GLY A 521 -3.40 10.34 4.18
CA GLY A 521 -3.04 10.67 2.79
C GLY A 521 -1.99 9.75 2.17
N TYR A 522 -1.20 9.04 2.98
CA TYR A 522 -0.16 8.11 2.54
C TYR A 522 -0.37 6.67 3.03
N LEU A 523 -1.44 6.44 3.81
CA LEU A 523 -1.83 5.09 4.23
C LEU A 523 -2.47 4.36 3.06
N ASP A 524 -1.99 3.15 2.81
CA ASP A 524 -2.59 2.25 1.84
C ASP A 524 -4.07 2.00 2.19
N PRO A 525 -4.94 1.79 1.19
CA PRO A 525 -6.37 1.59 1.41
C PRO A 525 -6.64 0.28 2.15
N GLU A 526 -5.78 -0.74 2.02
CA GLU A 526 -5.81 -1.93 2.84
C GLU A 526 -5.48 -1.65 4.32
#